data_AF-A0A8C6CAD8-F1
#
_entry.id   AF-A0A8C6CAD8-F1
#
_cell.length_a   1.000
_cell.length_b   1.000
_cell.length_c   1.000
_cell.angle_alpha   90.00
_cell.angle_beta   90.00
_cell.angle_gamma   90.00
#
_symmetry.space_group_name_H-M   'P 1'
#
loop_
_entity.id
_entity.type
_entity.pdbx_description
1 polymer ?
#
loop_
_entity_poly.entity_id
_entity_poly.type
_entity_poly.pdbx_seq_one_letter_code
_entity_poly.pdbx_strand_id
1 'polypeptide(L)'
;MVIQRDVGHHVAYTTREVGQYLVVEASVGIVVIWDKRTSVFIKLAPSYKGTVCGLCGNFDQRSSNDFTTRDHMVVESELDFGNSWKEAPTCPDVSATPEPCALRPHRRSWAEKQCSIIKGPVFGVCHSKVDPKPFYEACVHDSCSCDAGGDCECFCSAVAAYAQECTKEGACVFWRTPELCPIFCDYYNPPNECQWHYEPCGNHSFETCRTISGVHSNISVSHLEGEAPCGARDPACQGGPGSPR
;
A
#
# COMPACT_ATOMS: atom_id res chain seq x y z
N MET A 1 4.95 20.25 22.94
CA MET A 1 3.54 19.85 22.80
C MET A 1 3.32 18.67 23.72
N VAL A 2 2.56 18.85 24.80
CA VAL A 2 2.23 17.78 25.74
C VAL A 2 1.16 16.94 25.07
N ILE A 3 1.46 15.70 24.71
CA ILE A 3 0.42 14.73 24.35
C ILE A 3 -0.30 14.42 25.66
N GLN A 4 -1.39 15.14 25.93
CA GLN A 4 -2.36 14.70 26.93
C GLN A 4 -2.94 13.38 26.42
N ARG A 5 -2.44 12.27 26.95
CA ARG A 5 -3.15 10.99 26.86
C ARG A 5 -4.39 11.15 27.73
N ASP A 6 -5.56 11.22 27.10
CA ASP A 6 -6.84 11.33 27.80
C ASP A 6 -6.95 10.25 28.88
N VAL A 7 -7.23 10.68 30.11
CA VAL A 7 -7.52 9.83 31.25
C VAL A 7 -9.01 9.47 31.19
N GLY A 8 -9.35 8.25 30.77
CA GLY A 8 -10.66 7.65 31.07
C GLY A 8 -11.54 7.19 29.89
N HIS A 9 -11.25 7.60 28.64
CA HIS A 9 -11.94 7.05 27.46
C HIS A 9 -10.93 6.61 26.40
N HIS A 10 -10.53 5.34 26.46
CA HIS A 10 -9.70 4.75 25.42
C HIS A 10 -10.59 4.14 24.34
N VAL A 11 -10.49 4.66 23.11
CA VAL A 11 -11.00 3.96 21.93
C VAL A 11 -10.23 2.64 21.83
N ALA A 12 -10.93 1.52 21.84
CA ALA A 12 -10.29 0.23 21.70
C ALA A 12 -9.69 0.10 20.29
N TYR A 13 -8.42 -0.27 20.21
CA TYR A 13 -7.76 -0.55 18.94
C TYR A 13 -6.88 -1.78 19.08
N THR A 14 -6.66 -2.46 17.95
CA THR A 14 -5.73 -3.58 17.84
C THR A 14 -4.70 -3.24 16.78
N THR A 15 -3.44 -3.59 17.07
CA THR A 15 -2.33 -3.51 16.12
C THR A 15 -1.85 -4.92 15.81
N ARG A 16 -1.58 -5.21 14.53
CA ARG A 16 -1.04 -6.49 14.07
C ARG A 16 -0.20 -6.29 12.81
N GLU A 17 0.72 -7.20 12.57
CA GLU A 17 1.46 -7.27 11.31
C GLU A 17 0.79 -8.30 10.39
N VAL A 18 0.66 -7.95 9.11
CA VAL A 18 0.05 -8.80 8.08
C VAL A 18 0.88 -8.66 6.81
N GLY A 19 1.65 -9.71 6.47
CA GLY A 19 2.68 -9.61 5.44
C GLY A 19 3.65 -8.48 5.76
N GLN A 20 3.94 -7.63 4.77
CA GLN A 20 4.84 -6.48 4.95
C GLN A 20 4.20 -5.29 5.70
N TYR A 21 2.91 -5.35 6.02
CA TYR A 21 2.14 -4.20 6.48
C TYR A 21 1.89 -4.21 7.99
N LEU A 22 1.88 -3.02 8.59
CA LEU A 22 1.30 -2.78 9.90
C LEU A 22 -0.19 -2.42 9.73
N VAL A 23 -1.07 -3.15 10.42
CA VAL A 23 -2.51 -2.91 10.41
C VAL A 23 -2.97 -2.45 11.79
N VAL A 24 -3.57 -1.26 11.85
CA VAL A 24 -4.25 -0.72 13.03
C VAL A 24 -5.74 -0.71 12.77
N GLU A 25 -6.50 -1.41 13.60
CA GLU A 25 -7.96 -1.48 13.53
C GLU A 25 -8.57 -0.91 14.82
N ALA A 26 -9.34 0.15 14.69
CA ALA A 26 -10.04 0.79 15.80
C ALA A 26 -11.51 0.35 15.85
N SER A 27 -12.05 0.18 17.05
CA SER A 27 -13.44 -0.28 17.29
C SER A 27 -14.50 0.66 16.72
N VAL A 28 -14.12 1.90 16.39
CA VAL A 28 -14.98 2.90 15.75
C VAL A 28 -15.11 2.72 14.23
N GLY A 29 -14.54 1.67 13.65
CA GLY A 29 -14.65 1.38 12.22
C GLY A 29 -13.65 2.13 11.35
N ILE A 30 -12.48 2.45 11.91
CA ILE A 30 -11.33 3.02 11.19
C ILE A 30 -10.25 1.96 11.11
N VAL A 31 -9.69 1.75 9.92
CA VAL A 31 -8.52 0.90 9.72
C VAL A 31 -7.44 1.67 8.98
N VAL A 32 -6.22 1.61 9.50
CA VAL A 32 -5.02 2.12 8.84
C VAL A 32 -4.11 0.94 8.53
N ILE A 33 -3.71 0.82 7.26
CA ILE A 33 -2.73 -0.16 6.78
C ILE A 33 -1.52 0.62 6.27
N TRP A 34 -0.35 0.34 6.80
CA TRP A 34 0.88 1.06 6.47
C TRP A 34 1.98 0.08 6.07
N ASP A 35 2.67 0.35 4.98
CA ASP A 35 3.78 -0.47 4.44
C ASP A 35 5.11 -0.29 5.19
N LYS A 36 5.09 0.43 6.32
CA LYS A 36 6.26 0.81 7.12
C LYS A 36 7.22 1.79 6.39
N ARG A 37 6.80 2.32 5.25
CA ARG A 37 7.51 3.29 4.39
C ARG A 37 6.59 4.48 4.10
N THR A 38 6.13 4.62 2.85
CA THR A 38 5.44 5.80 2.33
C THR A 38 3.97 5.57 2.00
N SER A 39 3.52 4.31 1.92
CA SER A 39 2.16 3.98 1.48
C SER A 39 1.23 3.74 2.68
N VAL A 40 0.14 4.51 2.74
CA VAL A 40 -0.90 4.37 3.77
C VAL A 40 -2.25 4.17 3.11
N PHE A 41 -2.96 3.12 3.51
CA PHE A 41 -4.34 2.87 3.11
C PHE A 41 -5.26 3.10 4.30
N ILE A 42 -6.25 3.97 4.11
CA ILE A 42 -7.26 4.27 5.13
C ILE A 42 -8.58 3.63 4.68
N LYS A 43 -9.14 2.76 5.51
CA LYS A 43 -10.48 2.20 5.31
C LYS A 43 -11.41 2.73 6.39
N LEU A 44 -12.56 3.23 5.96
CA LEU A 44 -13.61 3.73 6.84
C LEU A 44 -14.86 2.86 6.72
N ALA A 45 -15.51 2.61 7.85
CA ALA A 45 -16.83 1.98 7.85
C ALA A 45 -17.83 2.85 7.05
N PRO A 46 -18.84 2.24 6.39
CA PRO A 46 -19.82 2.98 5.60
C PRO A 46 -20.61 4.05 6.37
N SER A 47 -20.60 4.00 7.71
CA SER A 47 -21.19 5.02 8.58
C SER A 47 -20.56 6.41 8.44
N TYR A 48 -19.34 6.50 7.88
CA TYR A 48 -18.62 7.76 7.67
C TYR A 48 -18.92 8.42 6.30
N LYS A 49 -19.83 7.86 5.49
CA LYS A 49 -20.15 8.40 4.16
C LYS A 49 -20.66 9.84 4.26
N GLY A 50 -20.00 10.76 3.56
CA GLY A 50 -20.37 12.18 3.53
C GLY A 50 -20.13 12.95 4.83
N THR A 51 -19.49 12.35 5.84
CA THR A 51 -19.23 12.98 7.15
C THR A 51 -17.75 13.26 7.39
N VAL A 52 -16.90 13.02 6.39
CA VAL A 52 -15.45 13.25 6.47
C VAL A 52 -15.04 14.34 5.48
N CYS A 53 -13.84 14.84 5.67
CA CYS A 53 -13.23 15.86 4.81
C CYS A 53 -11.71 15.75 4.94
N GLY A 54 -10.98 16.30 3.97
CA GLY A 54 -9.52 16.27 3.93
C GLY A 54 -9.00 15.92 2.55
N LEU A 55 -7.71 15.59 2.47
CA LEU A 55 -7.05 15.21 1.22
C LEU A 55 -7.64 13.94 0.57
N CYS A 56 -8.32 13.09 1.35
CA CYS A 56 -8.99 11.89 0.86
C CYS A 56 -10.44 12.12 0.41
N GLY A 57 -10.86 13.37 0.25
CA GLY A 57 -12.23 13.73 -0.13
C GLY A 57 -13.25 13.58 1.02
N ASN A 58 -14.52 13.41 0.67
CA ASN A 58 -15.63 13.38 1.63
C ASN A 58 -16.38 12.03 1.72
N PHE A 59 -15.96 11.03 0.92
CA PHE A 59 -16.51 9.68 0.91
C PHE A 59 -18.03 9.60 0.65
N ASP A 60 -18.58 10.47 -0.20
CA ASP A 60 -20.01 10.46 -0.59
C ASP A 60 -20.33 9.64 -1.86
N GLN A 61 -19.32 8.98 -2.45
CA GLN A 61 -19.36 8.25 -3.74
C GLN A 61 -19.45 9.15 -4.97
N ARG A 62 -19.15 10.45 -4.85
CA ARG A 62 -19.09 11.39 -5.95
C ARG A 62 -17.72 12.08 -5.98
N SER A 63 -16.92 11.79 -7.02
CA SER A 63 -15.56 12.33 -7.10
C SER A 63 -15.49 13.81 -7.50
N SER A 64 -16.55 14.36 -8.11
CA SER A 64 -16.54 15.73 -8.65
C SER A 64 -16.45 16.85 -7.60
N ASN A 65 -16.63 16.52 -6.31
CA ASN A 65 -16.58 17.45 -5.18
C ASN A 65 -15.52 17.07 -4.15
N ASP A 66 -14.64 16.12 -4.44
CA ASP A 66 -13.60 15.71 -3.49
C ASP A 66 -12.58 16.82 -3.24
N PHE A 67 -12.36 17.72 -4.22
CA PHE A 67 -11.54 18.93 -4.05
C PHE A 67 -12.31 20.05 -3.35
N THR A 68 -12.83 19.75 -2.15
CA THR A 68 -13.42 20.72 -1.24
C THR A 68 -12.37 21.24 -0.27
N THR A 69 -12.14 22.56 -0.25
CA THR A 69 -11.18 23.20 0.65
C THR A 69 -11.67 23.20 2.10
N ARG A 70 -10.77 23.54 3.04
CA ARG A 70 -11.12 23.72 4.46
C ARG A 70 -12.23 24.75 4.71
N ASP A 71 -12.39 25.73 3.81
CA ASP A 71 -13.44 26.75 3.86
C ASP A 71 -14.71 26.36 3.10
N HIS A 72 -14.87 25.06 2.77
CA HIS A 72 -16.04 24.48 2.10
C HIS A 72 -16.27 24.97 0.67
N MET A 73 -15.22 25.38 -0.04
CA MET A 73 -15.29 25.73 -1.46
C MET A 73 -14.81 24.57 -2.32
N VAL A 74 -15.56 24.22 -3.37
CA VAL A 74 -15.12 23.25 -4.37
C VAL A 74 -14.24 23.97 -5.39
N VAL A 75 -13.03 23.46 -5.59
CA VAL A 75 -12.02 24.04 -6.50
C VAL A 75 -11.56 23.00 -7.53
N GLU A 76 -11.04 23.48 -8.67
CA GLU A 76 -10.45 22.61 -9.70
C GLU A 76 -8.94 22.42 -9.50
N SER A 77 -8.28 23.35 -8.81
CA SER A 77 -6.83 23.36 -8.59
C SER A 77 -6.43 22.40 -7.47
N GLU A 78 -5.61 21.41 -7.80
CA GLU A 78 -5.00 20.48 -6.83
C GLU A 78 -4.16 21.23 -5.78
N LEU A 79 -3.48 22.30 -6.17
CA LEU A 79 -2.62 23.10 -5.29
C LEU A 79 -3.46 23.90 -4.29
N ASP A 80 -4.54 24.55 -4.74
CA ASP A 80 -5.42 25.31 -3.85
C ASP A 80 -6.11 24.37 -2.85
N PHE A 81 -6.56 23.21 -3.34
CA PHE A 81 -7.11 22.15 -2.49
C PHE A 81 -6.10 21.68 -1.44
N GLY A 82 -4.91 21.23 -1.88
CA GLY A 82 -3.89 20.68 -0.99
C GLY A 82 -3.38 21.67 0.04
N ASN A 83 -3.08 22.91 -0.38
CA ASN A 83 -2.59 23.97 0.50
C ASN A 83 -3.60 24.35 1.58
N SER A 84 -4.91 24.27 1.30
CA SER A 84 -5.96 24.55 2.29
C SER A 84 -5.99 23.56 3.47
N TRP A 85 -5.43 22.36 3.28
CA TRP A 85 -5.43 21.29 4.29
C TRP A 85 -4.17 21.25 5.16
N LYS A 86 -3.21 22.15 4.96
CA LYS A 86 -2.02 22.24 5.84
C LYS A 86 -2.42 22.45 7.31
N GLU A 87 -1.71 21.79 8.22
CA GLU A 87 -1.98 21.88 9.65
C GLU A 87 -1.40 23.17 10.25
N ALA A 88 -0.14 23.45 9.95
CA ALA A 88 0.56 24.64 10.42
C ALA A 88 0.45 25.79 9.40
N PRO A 89 -0.06 26.97 9.79
CA PRO A 89 -0.14 28.13 8.90
C PRO A 89 1.24 28.61 8.39
N THR A 90 2.30 28.30 9.14
CA THR A 90 3.69 28.64 8.80
C THR A 90 4.28 27.77 7.69
N CYS A 91 3.63 26.66 7.33
CA CYS A 91 4.06 25.86 6.18
C CYS A 91 3.85 26.67 4.89
N PRO A 92 4.86 26.71 4.00
CA PRO A 92 4.75 27.42 2.74
C PRO A 92 3.70 26.76 1.84
N ASP A 93 3.06 27.58 1.00
CA ASP A 93 2.19 27.06 -0.04
C ASP A 93 3.02 26.48 -1.18
N VAL A 94 2.53 25.40 -1.76
CA VAL A 94 3.09 24.81 -2.99
C VAL A 94 2.53 25.58 -4.18
N SER A 95 3.41 26.18 -4.99
CA SER A 95 3.04 26.99 -6.14
C SER A 95 3.10 26.25 -7.49
N ALA A 96 3.78 25.10 -7.53
CA ALA A 96 3.91 24.27 -8.71
C ALA A 96 4.24 22.84 -8.32
N THR A 97 3.72 21.87 -9.07
CA THR A 97 4.12 20.46 -8.96
C THR A 97 5.49 20.28 -9.62
N PRO A 98 6.50 19.73 -8.91
CA PRO A 98 7.80 19.44 -9.51
C PRO A 98 7.69 18.45 -10.68
N GLU A 99 8.61 18.55 -11.63
CA GLU A 99 8.76 17.60 -12.74
C GLU A 99 10.11 16.87 -12.60
N PRO A 100 10.21 15.80 -11.76
CA PRO A 100 11.50 15.24 -11.36
C PRO A 100 12.31 14.74 -12.55
N CYS A 101 11.68 14.09 -13.53
CA CYS A 101 12.39 13.60 -14.71
C CYS A 101 12.88 14.72 -15.64
N ALA A 102 12.27 15.91 -15.60
CA ALA A 102 12.77 17.08 -16.32
C ALA A 102 13.97 17.71 -15.59
N LEU A 103 13.93 17.74 -14.25
CA LEU A 103 15.05 18.17 -13.40
C LEU A 103 16.22 17.16 -13.45
N ARG A 104 15.93 15.88 -13.69
CA ARG A 104 16.87 14.75 -13.66
C ARG A 104 16.78 13.87 -14.90
N PRO A 105 17.10 14.42 -16.10
CA PRO A 105 16.92 13.70 -17.36
C PRO A 105 17.76 12.42 -17.46
N HIS A 106 18.91 12.36 -16.77
CA HIS A 106 19.77 11.16 -16.74
C HIS A 106 19.11 9.96 -16.06
N ARG A 107 18.13 10.17 -15.17
CA ARG A 107 17.41 9.08 -14.49
C ARG A 107 16.23 8.55 -15.31
N ARG A 108 15.71 9.34 -16.26
CA ARG A 108 14.51 9.02 -17.03
C ARG A 108 14.58 7.66 -17.72
N SER A 109 15.68 7.37 -18.43
CA SER A 109 15.84 6.10 -19.17
C SER A 109 15.76 4.88 -18.25
N TRP A 110 16.39 4.95 -17.08
CA TRP A 110 16.30 3.88 -16.08
C TRP A 110 14.88 3.78 -15.52
N ALA A 111 14.27 4.90 -15.12
CA ALA A 111 12.92 4.95 -14.56
C ALA A 111 11.88 4.36 -15.54
N GLU A 112 11.85 4.84 -16.79
CA GLU A 112 10.93 4.36 -17.82
C GLU A 112 11.12 2.87 -18.11
N LYS A 113 12.37 2.40 -18.14
CA LYS A 113 12.69 0.98 -18.36
C LYS A 113 12.21 0.10 -17.21
N GLN A 114 12.53 0.45 -15.97
CA GLN A 114 12.13 -0.37 -14.81
C GLN A 114 10.60 -0.35 -14.63
N CYS A 115 9.99 0.84 -14.67
CA CYS A 115 8.54 0.99 -14.51
C CYS A 115 7.73 0.37 -15.64
N SER A 116 8.34 0.08 -16.80
CA SER A 116 7.65 -0.58 -17.93
C SER A 116 7.03 -1.93 -17.57
N ILE A 117 7.50 -2.59 -16.50
CA ILE A 117 6.88 -3.83 -15.99
C ILE A 117 5.37 -3.67 -15.73
N ILE A 118 4.93 -2.51 -15.24
CA ILE A 118 3.51 -2.19 -14.95
C ILE A 118 2.64 -2.31 -16.21
N LYS A 119 3.18 -1.89 -17.35
CA LYS A 119 2.52 -1.99 -18.67
C LYS A 119 2.89 -3.27 -19.43
N GLY A 120 3.80 -4.07 -18.86
CA GLY A 120 4.34 -5.27 -19.47
C GLY A 120 3.43 -6.49 -19.29
N PRO A 121 3.78 -7.62 -19.93
CA PRO A 121 2.98 -8.83 -19.91
C PRO A 121 2.84 -9.46 -18.51
N VAL A 122 3.76 -9.19 -17.59
CA VAL A 122 3.70 -9.66 -16.19
C VAL A 122 2.37 -9.27 -15.55
N PHE A 123 1.91 -8.04 -15.78
CA PHE A 123 0.64 -7.52 -15.27
C PHE A 123 -0.53 -7.64 -16.26
N GLY A 124 -0.36 -8.39 -17.36
CA GLY A 124 -1.36 -8.49 -18.43
C GLY A 124 -2.74 -8.93 -17.96
N VAL A 125 -2.81 -9.78 -16.93
CA VAL A 125 -4.07 -10.25 -16.32
C VAL A 125 -4.82 -9.17 -15.54
N CYS A 126 -4.14 -8.08 -15.17
CA CYS A 126 -4.70 -6.98 -14.39
C CYS A 126 -5.07 -5.76 -15.24
N HIS A 127 -4.47 -5.59 -16.43
CA HIS A 127 -4.71 -4.42 -17.30
C HIS A 127 -6.18 -4.19 -17.68
N SER A 128 -7.01 -5.25 -17.68
CA SER A 128 -8.44 -5.14 -17.94
C SER A 128 -9.29 -4.77 -16.71
N LYS A 129 -8.68 -4.75 -15.52
CA LYS A 129 -9.35 -4.50 -14.24
C LYS A 129 -8.93 -3.18 -13.62
N VAL A 130 -7.66 -2.83 -13.74
CA VAL A 130 -7.07 -1.59 -13.20
C VAL A 130 -6.28 -0.91 -14.31
N ASP A 131 -6.49 0.39 -14.52
CA ASP A 131 -5.72 1.16 -15.51
C ASP A 131 -4.25 1.28 -15.06
N PRO A 132 -3.27 0.74 -15.82
CA PRO A 132 -1.86 0.82 -15.45
C PRO A 132 -1.25 2.21 -15.63
N LYS A 133 -1.90 3.11 -16.37
CA LYS A 133 -1.33 4.42 -16.73
C LYS A 133 -0.93 5.28 -15.52
N PRO A 134 -1.81 5.60 -14.56
CA PRO A 134 -1.45 6.43 -13.41
C PRO A 134 -0.33 5.81 -12.56
N PHE A 135 -0.32 4.49 -12.38
CA PHE A 135 0.72 3.78 -11.63
C PHE A 135 2.07 3.81 -12.34
N TYR A 136 2.09 3.67 -13.67
CA TYR A 136 3.31 3.82 -14.45
C TYR A 136 3.88 5.25 -14.36
N GLU A 137 3.03 6.27 -14.49
CA GLU A 137 3.44 7.68 -14.41
C GLU A 137 3.99 8.02 -13.02
N ALA A 138 3.33 7.56 -11.95
CA ALA A 138 3.81 7.68 -10.57
C ALA A 138 5.16 6.95 -10.36
N CYS A 139 5.28 5.71 -10.84
CA CYS A 139 6.53 4.96 -10.74
C CYS A 139 7.71 5.70 -11.40
N VAL A 140 7.50 6.25 -12.60
CA VAL A 140 8.53 7.00 -13.33
C VAL A 140 8.88 8.29 -12.58
N HIS A 141 7.87 9.02 -12.10
CA HIS A 141 8.03 10.22 -11.28
C HIS A 141 8.90 9.93 -10.05
N ASP A 142 8.55 8.91 -9.26
CA ASP A 142 9.23 8.57 -8.00
C ASP A 142 10.67 8.08 -8.24
N SER A 143 10.85 7.26 -9.28
CA SER A 143 12.17 6.75 -9.70
C SER A 143 13.12 7.86 -10.17
N CYS A 144 12.58 8.95 -10.72
CA CYS A 144 13.34 10.14 -11.07
C CYS A 144 13.63 11.04 -9.87
N SER A 145 12.74 11.10 -8.87
CA SER A 145 12.92 11.92 -7.66
C SER A 145 13.78 11.28 -6.58
N CYS A 146 13.87 9.95 -6.51
CA CYS A 146 14.68 9.26 -5.50
C CYS A 146 16.18 9.29 -5.85
N ASP A 147 16.82 10.41 -5.54
CA ASP A 147 18.16 10.75 -5.98
C ASP A 147 19.25 10.72 -4.91
N ALA A 148 18.85 10.71 -3.64
CA ALA A 148 19.74 10.70 -2.48
C ALA A 148 20.18 9.28 -2.05
N GLY A 149 19.83 8.25 -2.84
CA GLY A 149 19.98 6.82 -2.51
C GLY A 149 18.64 6.15 -2.21
N GLY A 150 18.57 4.82 -2.35
CA GLY A 150 17.33 4.06 -2.11
C GLY A 150 16.33 4.06 -3.28
N ASP A 151 16.79 4.32 -4.51
CA ASP A 151 15.95 4.32 -5.72
C ASP A 151 15.23 2.99 -5.99
N CYS A 152 15.88 1.86 -5.67
CA CYS A 152 15.24 0.54 -5.71
C CYS A 152 14.01 0.46 -4.78
N GLU A 153 14.04 1.10 -3.61
CA GLU A 153 12.93 1.06 -2.65
C GLU A 153 11.71 1.86 -3.17
N CYS A 154 11.95 3.02 -3.76
CA CYS A 154 10.90 3.82 -4.40
C CYS A 154 10.24 3.06 -5.56
N PHE A 155 11.07 2.47 -6.45
CA PHE A 155 10.59 1.65 -7.55
C PHE A 155 9.74 0.45 -7.07
N CYS A 156 10.25 -0.33 -6.12
CA CYS A 156 9.55 -1.52 -5.63
C CYS A 156 8.24 -1.17 -4.92
N SER A 157 8.19 -0.04 -4.19
CA SER A 157 6.97 0.43 -3.53
C SER A 157 5.91 0.85 -4.55
N ALA A 158 6.30 1.55 -5.63
CA ALA A 158 5.39 1.96 -6.69
C ALA A 158 4.80 0.75 -7.46
N VAL A 159 5.61 -0.28 -7.76
CA VAL A 159 5.11 -1.50 -8.41
C VAL A 159 4.22 -2.31 -7.46
N ALA A 160 4.56 -2.40 -6.17
CA ALA A 160 3.74 -3.08 -5.17
C ALA A 160 2.36 -2.42 -5.01
N ALA A 161 2.28 -1.08 -5.08
CA ALA A 161 1.00 -0.37 -5.03
C ALA A 161 0.06 -0.78 -6.17
N TYR A 162 0.59 -0.96 -7.39
CA TYR A 162 -0.20 -1.47 -8.51
C TYR A 162 -0.60 -2.94 -8.31
N ALA A 163 0.33 -3.79 -7.87
CA ALA A 163 0.05 -5.20 -7.57
C ALA A 163 -1.03 -5.36 -6.49
N GLN A 164 -1.08 -4.48 -5.50
CA GLN A 164 -2.11 -4.51 -4.46
C GLN A 164 -3.50 -4.19 -5.00
N GLU A 165 -3.66 -3.19 -5.87
CA GLU A 165 -4.94 -2.91 -6.52
C GLU A 165 -5.35 -4.06 -7.46
N CYS A 166 -4.39 -4.66 -8.17
CA CYS A 166 -4.64 -5.89 -8.95
C CYS A 166 -5.20 -7.02 -8.09
N THR A 167 -4.56 -7.32 -6.95
CA THR A 167 -5.01 -8.39 -6.03
C THR A 167 -6.40 -8.08 -5.46
N LYS A 168 -6.68 -6.82 -5.12
CA LYS A 168 -7.99 -6.37 -4.64
C LYS A 168 -9.10 -6.58 -5.67
N GLU A 169 -8.80 -6.37 -6.96
CA GLU A 169 -9.70 -6.68 -8.08
C GLU A 169 -9.63 -8.16 -8.52
N GLY A 170 -9.02 -9.03 -7.71
CA GLY A 170 -8.95 -10.47 -7.94
C GLY A 170 -8.02 -10.89 -9.09
N ALA A 171 -7.02 -10.08 -9.42
CA ALA A 171 -5.92 -10.43 -10.33
C ALA A 171 -4.61 -10.53 -9.54
N CYS A 172 -4.36 -11.73 -9.00
CA CYS A 172 -3.10 -12.02 -8.32
C CYS A 172 -1.93 -12.09 -9.32
N VAL A 173 -0.85 -11.33 -9.07
CA VAL A 173 0.32 -11.26 -9.97
C VAL A 173 1.60 -11.57 -9.20
N PHE A 174 2.34 -12.59 -9.62
CA PHE A 174 3.67 -12.90 -9.09
C PHE A 174 4.73 -12.10 -9.88
N TRP A 175 5.12 -10.93 -9.36
CA TRP A 175 5.95 -9.98 -10.10
C TRP A 175 7.40 -9.86 -9.59
N ARG A 176 7.67 -10.27 -8.35
CA ARG A 176 9.01 -10.25 -7.75
C ARG A 176 9.88 -11.38 -8.29
N THR A 177 11.18 -11.12 -8.43
CA THR A 177 12.21 -12.13 -8.75
C THR A 177 13.44 -11.90 -7.87
N PRO A 178 14.40 -12.84 -7.83
CA PRO A 178 15.67 -12.62 -7.11
C PRO A 178 16.43 -11.36 -7.58
N GLU A 179 16.26 -10.97 -8.84
CA GLU A 179 16.89 -9.78 -9.44
C GLU A 179 16.00 -8.52 -9.36
N LEU A 180 14.68 -8.69 -9.24
CA LEU A 180 13.71 -7.61 -9.27
C LEU A 180 12.89 -7.58 -7.98
N CYS A 181 13.21 -6.61 -7.12
CA CYS A 181 12.53 -6.39 -5.85
C CYS A 181 12.46 -7.67 -4.98
N PRO A 182 13.61 -8.31 -4.69
CA PRO A 182 13.63 -9.55 -3.94
C PRO A 182 13.03 -9.39 -2.54
N ILE A 183 12.47 -10.48 -2.04
CA ILE A 183 11.93 -10.61 -0.69
C ILE A 183 12.58 -11.83 -0.03
N PHE A 184 12.90 -11.73 1.26
CA PHE A 184 13.72 -12.72 1.98
C PHE A 184 12.92 -13.35 3.13
N CYS A 185 11.93 -14.18 2.77
CA CYS A 185 10.98 -14.79 3.71
C CYS A 185 11.60 -15.95 4.50
N ASP A 186 12.56 -16.63 3.90
CA ASP A 186 13.32 -17.74 4.48
C ASP A 186 14.17 -17.31 5.68
N TYR A 187 14.48 -16.02 5.81
CA TYR A 187 15.07 -15.45 7.02
C TYR A 187 14.32 -15.83 8.30
N TYR A 188 13.00 -15.96 8.23
CA TYR A 188 12.15 -16.26 9.37
C TYR A 188 12.06 -17.77 9.68
N ASN A 189 12.66 -18.62 8.85
CA ASN A 189 12.63 -20.06 9.05
C ASN A 189 13.61 -20.51 10.15
N PRO A 190 13.16 -21.40 11.06
CA PRO A 190 14.08 -22.17 11.88
C PRO A 190 15.03 -23.02 11.02
N PRO A 191 16.23 -23.37 11.52
CA PRO A 191 17.14 -24.26 10.80
C PRO A 191 16.47 -25.58 10.41
N ASN A 192 16.62 -25.98 9.14
CA ASN A 192 16.03 -27.20 8.56
C ASN A 192 14.50 -27.22 8.48
N GLU A 193 13.84 -26.09 8.68
CA GLU A 193 12.40 -25.94 8.49
C GLU A 193 12.11 -24.97 7.35
N CYS A 194 10.96 -25.13 6.70
CA CYS A 194 10.55 -24.27 5.59
C CYS A 194 9.10 -23.87 5.82
N GLN A 195 8.87 -23.06 6.85
CA GLN A 195 7.55 -22.67 7.30
C GLN A 195 7.09 -21.35 6.68
N TRP A 196 7.96 -20.35 6.54
CA TRP A 196 7.66 -19.03 6.02
C TRP A 196 7.95 -18.94 4.53
N HIS A 197 6.95 -18.49 3.76
CA HIS A 197 7.00 -18.37 2.31
C HIS A 197 6.49 -17.01 1.86
N TYR A 198 6.90 -16.62 0.66
CA TYR A 198 6.36 -15.45 -0.01
C TYR A 198 4.98 -15.75 -0.57
N GLU A 199 3.97 -15.06 -0.07
CA GLU A 199 2.62 -15.10 -0.61
C GLU A 199 2.33 -13.78 -1.35
N PRO A 200 2.36 -13.76 -2.69
CA PRO A 200 2.29 -12.54 -3.50
C PRO A 200 0.96 -11.78 -3.35
N CYS A 201 -0.08 -12.46 -2.88
CA CYS A 201 -1.44 -11.96 -2.89
C CYS A 201 -2.12 -12.13 -1.53
N GLY A 202 -1.33 -12.40 -0.49
CA GLY A 202 -1.79 -12.77 0.84
C GLY A 202 -2.48 -14.14 0.90
N ASN A 203 -2.56 -14.69 2.11
CA ASN A 203 -3.12 -16.02 2.34
C ASN A 203 -4.57 -15.91 2.83
N HIS A 204 -5.49 -16.49 2.07
CA HIS A 204 -6.93 -16.40 2.31
C HIS A 204 -7.42 -17.10 3.58
N SER A 205 -6.70 -18.05 4.17
CA SER A 205 -7.25 -18.86 5.27
C SER A 205 -6.17 -19.53 6.12
N PHE A 206 -5.44 -18.76 6.93
CA PHE A 206 -4.64 -19.35 8.02
C PHE A 206 -5.24 -19.02 9.38
N GLU A 207 -5.29 -20.01 10.25
CA GLU A 207 -5.76 -19.83 11.62
C GLU A 207 -4.65 -19.23 12.48
N THR A 208 -5.01 -18.22 13.26
CA THR A 208 -4.14 -17.62 14.29
C THR A 208 -4.72 -17.88 15.66
N CYS A 209 -3.92 -17.78 16.73
CA CYS A 209 -4.44 -17.87 18.10
C CYS A 209 -5.58 -16.88 18.36
N ARG A 210 -5.60 -15.72 17.68
CA ARG A 210 -6.70 -14.74 17.78
C ARG A 210 -7.98 -15.26 17.16
N THR A 211 -7.93 -15.78 15.93
CA THR A 211 -9.13 -16.32 15.25
C THR A 211 -9.66 -17.56 15.97
N ILE A 212 -8.77 -18.40 16.53
CA ILE A 212 -9.15 -19.55 17.37
C ILE A 212 -9.83 -19.09 18.68
N SER A 213 -9.38 -17.96 19.25
CA SER A 213 -9.97 -17.36 20.45
C SER A 213 -11.23 -16.51 20.15
N GLY A 214 -11.78 -16.59 18.94
CA GLY A 214 -12.99 -15.86 18.53
C GLY A 214 -12.79 -14.36 18.25
N VAL A 215 -11.55 -13.89 18.15
CA VAL A 215 -11.23 -12.49 17.80
C VAL A 215 -11.11 -12.38 16.29
N HIS A 216 -12.12 -11.78 15.66
CA HIS A 216 -12.18 -11.55 14.22
C HIS A 216 -12.06 -10.07 13.87
N SER A 217 -11.53 -9.79 12.68
CA SER A 217 -11.48 -8.44 12.10
C SER A 217 -12.77 -8.15 11.35
N ASN A 218 -13.17 -6.88 11.31
CA ASN A 218 -14.33 -6.43 10.52
C ASN A 218 -14.01 -6.26 9.03
N ILE A 219 -12.74 -6.38 8.65
CA ILE A 219 -12.29 -6.26 7.27
C ILE A 219 -11.47 -7.49 6.84
N SER A 220 -11.55 -7.83 5.56
CA SER A 220 -10.58 -8.75 4.97
C SER A 220 -9.27 -8.00 4.69
N VAL A 221 -8.17 -8.55 5.21
CA VAL A 221 -6.79 -8.15 4.90
C VAL A 221 -5.99 -9.29 4.29
N SER A 222 -6.68 -10.33 3.80
CA SER A 222 -6.04 -11.51 3.23
C SER A 222 -5.41 -11.29 1.85
N HIS A 223 -5.49 -10.06 1.32
CA HIS A 223 -4.94 -9.65 0.02
C HIS A 223 -3.59 -8.94 0.15
N LEU A 224 -3.10 -8.76 1.38
CA LEU A 224 -1.85 -8.04 1.63
C LEU A 224 -0.66 -8.95 1.35
N GLU A 225 0.20 -8.50 0.45
CA GLU A 225 1.44 -9.16 0.06
C GLU A 225 2.39 -9.31 1.27
N GLY A 226 3.06 -10.47 1.35
CA GLY A 226 4.21 -10.64 2.24
C GLY A 226 4.43 -12.08 2.68
N GLU A 227 5.10 -12.20 3.81
CA GLU A 227 5.46 -13.48 4.41
C GLU A 227 4.23 -14.12 5.05
N ALA A 228 3.99 -15.39 4.73
CA ALA A 228 2.96 -16.19 5.37
C ALA A 228 3.51 -17.58 5.74
N PRO A 229 3.05 -18.17 6.85
CA PRO A 229 3.32 -19.57 7.12
C PRO A 229 2.63 -20.44 6.05
N CYS A 230 3.29 -21.55 5.68
CA CYS A 230 2.76 -22.58 4.80
C CYS A 230 1.33 -22.95 5.19
N GLY A 231 0.41 -22.84 4.24
CA GLY A 231 -0.85 -23.55 4.37
C GLY A 231 -0.61 -25.06 4.35
N ALA A 232 -1.45 -25.84 5.05
CA ALA A 232 -1.37 -27.31 5.07
C ALA A 232 -1.49 -27.97 3.67
N ARG A 233 -1.75 -27.19 2.61
CA ARG A 233 -1.92 -27.64 1.22
C ARG A 233 -0.89 -27.04 0.25
N ASP A 234 0.10 -26.28 0.72
CA ASP A 234 1.07 -25.64 -0.15
C ASP A 234 2.13 -26.66 -0.66
N PRO A 235 2.23 -26.91 -1.99
CA PRO A 235 3.22 -27.82 -2.56
C PRO A 235 4.67 -27.38 -2.32
N ALA A 236 4.95 -26.08 -2.17
CA ALA A 236 6.30 -25.57 -1.90
C ALA A 236 6.83 -26.04 -0.53
N CYS A 237 5.93 -26.37 0.39
CA CYS A 237 6.22 -26.85 1.73
C CYS A 237 6.27 -28.39 1.84
N GLN A 238 5.87 -29.12 0.79
CA GLN A 238 5.79 -30.58 0.80
C GLN A 238 7.10 -31.29 0.39
N GLY A 239 8.20 -30.54 0.23
CA GLY A 239 9.53 -31.14 0.04
C GLY A 239 9.66 -31.97 -1.24
N GLY A 240 8.96 -31.58 -2.31
CA GLY A 240 9.07 -32.24 -3.62
C GLY A 240 10.39 -31.92 -4.33
N PRO A 241 11.00 -32.88 -5.05
CA PRO A 241 12.23 -32.65 -5.81
C PRO A 241 11.94 -31.68 -6.96
N GLY A 242 12.38 -30.43 -6.82
CA GLY A 242 12.15 -29.36 -7.80
C GLY A 242 11.72 -28.01 -7.21
N SER A 243 11.52 -27.90 -5.90
CA SER A 243 11.31 -26.60 -5.26
C SER A 243 12.59 -25.77 -5.36
N PRO A 244 12.56 -24.54 -5.91
CA PRO A 244 13.72 -23.67 -5.89
C PRO A 244 14.07 -23.39 -4.43
N ARG A 245 15.35 -23.54 -4.09
CA ARG A 245 15.89 -23.02 -2.83
C ARG A 245 15.87 -21.50 -2.87
#